data_AF-A0A352SB32-F1
#
_entry.id   AF-A0A352SB32-F1
#
_cell.length_a   1.000
_cell.length_b   1.000
_cell.length_c   1.000
_cell.angle_alpha   90.00
_cell.angle_beta   90.00
_cell.angle_gamma   90.00
#
_symmetry.space_group_name_H-M   'P 1'
#
loop_
_entity.id
_entity.type
_entity.pdbx_description
1 polymer ?
#
loop_
_entity_poly.entity_id
_entity_poly.type
_entity_poly.pdbx_seq_one_letter_code
_entity_poly.pdbx_strand_id
1 'polypeptide(L)'
;VIEAHWLFGAPAEKIEVLIHPQSIVHSMVAYADGSVLAQLGNPDMRTPIAYGMAYPERIDSGVTPLDLTVAGGLHFETPNLERFPCLGLAFDALRAGGVAPAVLNAANEVAVEAFLNGKIRFTDIARVVV
;
A
#
# COMPACT_ATOMS: atom_id res chain seq x y z
N VAL A 1 -3.28 3.00 -2.94
CA VAL A 1 -4.26 2.99 -4.05
C VAL A 1 -4.06 4.16 -5.01
N ILE A 2 -4.08 5.41 -4.52
CA ILE A 2 -3.87 6.61 -5.35
C ILE A 2 -2.53 6.59 -6.09
N GLU A 3 -1.43 6.28 -5.40
CA GLU A 3 -0.09 6.20 -6.02
C GLU A 3 -0.03 5.17 -7.15
N ALA A 4 -0.56 3.96 -6.93
CA ALA A 4 -0.58 2.90 -7.95
C ALA A 4 -1.37 3.32 -9.21
N HIS A 5 -2.47 4.07 -9.05
CA HIS A 5 -3.19 4.65 -10.18
C HIS A 5 -2.30 5.59 -10.99
N TRP A 6 -1.60 6.52 -10.34
CA TRP A 6 -0.75 7.50 -11.01
C TRP A 6 0.51 6.89 -11.64
N LEU A 7 1.16 5.95 -10.96
CA LEU A 7 2.39 5.33 -11.46
C LEU A 7 2.15 4.35 -12.63
N PHE A 8 1.05 3.62 -12.60
CA PHE A 8 0.81 2.52 -13.54
C PHE A 8 -0.41 2.73 -14.45
N GLY A 9 -1.13 3.84 -14.32
CA GLY A 9 -2.36 4.10 -15.07
C GLY A 9 -3.49 3.13 -14.74
N ALA A 10 -3.43 2.46 -13.58
CA ALA A 10 -4.43 1.47 -13.18
C ALA A 10 -5.71 2.17 -12.71
N PRO A 11 -6.88 1.93 -13.31
CA PRO A 11 -8.15 2.49 -12.83
C PRO A 11 -8.51 1.89 -11.46
N ALA A 12 -9.33 2.60 -10.67
CA ALA A 12 -9.67 2.21 -9.30
C ALA A 12 -10.26 0.81 -9.21
N GLU A 13 -11.04 0.39 -10.22
CA GLU A 13 -11.69 -0.93 -10.31
C GLU A 13 -10.69 -2.07 -10.53
N LYS A 14 -9.46 -1.76 -10.92
CA LYS A 14 -8.36 -2.72 -11.12
C LYS A 14 -7.35 -2.71 -9.97
N ILE A 15 -7.64 -2.02 -8.87
CA ILE A 15 -6.78 -1.95 -7.68
C ILE A 15 -7.50 -2.64 -6.53
N GLU A 16 -6.94 -3.75 -6.06
CA GLU A 16 -7.41 -4.49 -4.90
C GLU A 16 -6.43 -4.34 -3.73
N VAL A 17 -6.95 -4.19 -2.51
CA VAL A 17 -6.14 -4.14 -1.29
C VAL A 17 -6.39 -5.40 -0.48
N LEU A 18 -5.31 -6.12 -0.19
CA LEU A 18 -5.30 -7.29 0.68
C LEU A 18 -4.44 -7.01 1.91
N ILE A 19 -4.87 -7.48 3.07
CA ILE A 19 -4.04 -7.52 4.27
C ILE A 19 -3.19 -8.79 4.18
N HIS A 20 -1.87 -8.63 4.27
CA HIS A 20 -0.90 -9.70 4.30
C HIS A 20 0.00 -9.55 5.54
N PRO A 21 -0.35 -10.18 6.69
CA PRO A 21 0.32 -9.90 7.96
C PRO A 21 1.83 -10.20 7.97
N GLN A 22 2.27 -11.18 7.19
CA GLN A 22 3.67 -11.60 7.12
C GLN A 22 4.56 -10.60 6.37
N SER A 23 3.97 -9.73 5.53
CA SER A 23 4.70 -8.73 4.74
C SER A 23 5.84 -9.30 3.87
N ILE A 24 5.72 -10.57 3.44
CA ILE A 24 6.68 -11.25 2.56
C ILE A 24 6.33 -11.01 1.10
N VAL A 25 5.04 -11.08 0.75
CA VAL A 25 4.53 -10.66 -0.56
C VAL A 25 4.32 -9.14 -0.52
N HIS A 26 5.12 -8.39 -1.25
CA HIS A 26 5.09 -6.92 -1.21
C HIS A 26 4.00 -6.32 -2.10
N SER A 27 3.64 -7.00 -3.20
CA SER A 27 2.49 -6.73 -4.07
C SER A 27 2.39 -7.78 -5.17
N MET A 28 1.28 -7.76 -5.91
CA MET A 28 0.99 -8.70 -6.98
C MET A 28 0.40 -7.98 -8.20
N VAL A 29 0.62 -8.55 -9.40
CA VAL A 29 0.03 -8.08 -10.66
C VAL A 29 -0.68 -9.25 -11.33
N ALA A 30 -1.98 -9.08 -11.61
CA ALA A 30 -2.79 -10.05 -12.35
C ALA A 30 -2.82 -9.71 -13.84
N TYR A 31 -2.66 -10.73 -14.68
CA TYR A 31 -2.64 -10.61 -16.14
C TYR A 31 -3.88 -11.23 -16.79
N ALA A 32 -4.13 -10.86 -18.06
CA ALA A 32 -5.33 -11.28 -18.80
C ALA A 32 -5.42 -12.79 -19.06
N ASP A 33 -4.30 -13.51 -18.96
CA ASP A 33 -4.22 -14.97 -19.08
C ASP A 33 -4.57 -15.70 -17.78
N GLY A 34 -4.90 -14.97 -16.71
CA GLY A 34 -5.20 -15.51 -15.38
C GLY A 34 -3.96 -15.75 -14.52
N SER A 35 -2.76 -15.43 -15.00
CA SER A 35 -1.55 -15.51 -14.19
C SER A 35 -1.45 -14.35 -13.21
N VAL A 36 -0.82 -14.62 -12.06
CA VAL A 36 -0.48 -13.60 -11.06
C VAL A 36 1.02 -13.67 -10.79
N LEU A 37 1.69 -12.54 -10.95
CA LEU A 37 3.10 -12.40 -10.58
C LEU A 37 3.20 -11.64 -9.26
N ALA A 38 3.94 -12.19 -8.32
CA ALA A 38 4.17 -11.63 -7.00
C ALA A 38 5.65 -11.33 -6.81
N GLN A 39 5.98 -10.18 -6.21
CA GLN A 39 7.35 -9.93 -5.74
C GLN A 39 7.43 -10.23 -4.25
N LEU A 40 8.34 -11.13 -3.90
CA LEU A 40 8.58 -11.59 -2.53
C LEU A 40 9.95 -11.12 -2.03
N GLY A 41 10.04 -10.82 -0.75
CA GLY A 41 11.27 -10.44 -0.09
C GLY A 41 11.14 -10.41 1.43
N ASN A 42 12.28 -10.31 2.11
CA ASN A 42 12.28 -9.88 3.50
C ASN A 42 11.85 -8.40 3.56
N PRO A 43 11.14 -7.94 4.61
CA PRO A 43 10.70 -6.55 4.74
C PRO A 43 11.88 -5.59 4.97
N ASP A 44 12.61 -5.30 3.88
CA ASP A 44 13.84 -4.52 3.88
C ASP A 44 13.88 -3.60 2.65
N MET A 45 13.93 -2.30 2.91
CA MET A 45 13.91 -1.24 1.90
C MET A 45 15.13 -1.25 0.97
N ARG A 46 16.23 -1.91 1.32
CA ARG A 46 17.41 -2.00 0.45
C ARG A 46 17.09 -2.71 -0.87
N THR A 47 16.16 -3.67 -0.87
CA THR A 47 15.74 -4.37 -2.10
C THR A 47 15.08 -3.42 -3.12
N PRO A 48 13.99 -2.70 -2.79
CA PRO A 48 13.36 -1.77 -3.73
C PRO A 48 14.27 -0.57 -4.07
N ILE A 49 15.09 -0.08 -3.13
CA ILE A 49 16.04 1.01 -3.42
C ILE A 49 17.09 0.58 -4.45
N ALA A 50 17.72 -0.58 -4.26
CA ALA A 50 18.69 -1.12 -5.20
C ALA A 50 18.09 -1.34 -6.59
N TYR A 51 16.86 -1.85 -6.66
CA TYR A 51 16.14 -2.01 -7.93
C TYR A 51 15.83 -0.67 -8.59
N GLY A 52 15.34 0.32 -7.85
CA GLY A 52 15.07 1.66 -8.37
C GLY A 52 16.33 2.37 -8.90
N MET A 53 17.49 2.16 -8.27
CA MET A 53 18.76 2.78 -8.70
C MET A 53 19.38 2.14 -9.94
N ALA A 54 19.11 0.85 -10.19
CA ALA A 54 19.79 0.07 -11.22
C ALA A 54 18.87 -0.46 -12.32
N TYR A 55 17.58 -0.16 -12.29
CA TYR A 55 16.64 -0.65 -13.31
C TYR A 55 17.10 -0.26 -14.74
N PRO A 56 17.07 -1.18 -15.72
CA PRO A 56 16.51 -2.54 -15.69
C PRO A 56 17.44 -3.64 -15.17
N GLU A 57 18.71 -3.32 -14.91
CA GLU A 57 19.67 -4.25 -14.33
C GLU A 57 19.38 -4.58 -12.85
N ARG A 58 20.10 -5.57 -12.31
CA ARG A 58 20.10 -5.90 -10.88
C ARG A 58 21.50 -5.67 -10.32
N ILE A 59 21.55 -5.05 -9.15
CA ILE A 59 22.77 -4.89 -8.34
C ILE A 59 22.60 -5.59 -7.00
N ASP A 60 23.72 -5.85 -6.33
CA ASP A 60 23.69 -6.35 -4.96
C ASP A 60 23.06 -5.29 -4.03
N SER A 61 22.12 -5.73 -3.21
CA SER A 61 21.45 -4.91 -2.20
C SER A 61 21.95 -5.19 -0.78
N GLY A 62 22.72 -6.26 -0.59
CA GLY A 62 23.21 -6.71 0.71
C GLY A 62 22.11 -7.22 1.66
N VAL A 63 20.91 -7.52 1.15
CA VAL A 63 19.82 -8.11 1.94
C VAL A 63 20.01 -9.60 2.11
N THR A 64 19.59 -10.14 3.26
CA THR A 64 19.55 -11.59 3.47
C THR A 64 18.54 -12.21 2.49
N PRO A 65 18.90 -13.31 1.80
CA PRO A 65 17.96 -14.02 0.94
C PRO A 65 16.72 -14.49 1.72
N LEU A 66 15.56 -14.47 1.05
CA LEU A 66 14.33 -15.03 1.61
C LEU A 66 14.42 -16.56 1.62
N ASP A 67 14.19 -17.18 2.78
CA ASP A 67 14.06 -18.62 2.92
C ASP A 67 12.59 -19.00 3.14
N LEU A 68 11.97 -19.56 2.09
CA LEU A 68 10.57 -19.95 2.11
C LEU A 68 10.30 -21.16 3.02
N THR A 69 11.32 -21.95 3.37
CA THR A 69 11.16 -23.11 4.24
C THR A 69 10.93 -22.71 5.69
N VAL A 70 11.39 -21.50 6.08
CA VAL A 70 11.23 -20.94 7.44
C VAL A 70 10.18 -19.82 7.51
N ALA A 71 9.77 -19.26 6.36
CA ALA A 71 8.77 -18.19 6.25
C ALA A 71 7.39 -18.57 6.82
N GLY A 72 7.07 -19.86 6.91
CA GLY A 72 5.77 -20.34 7.37
C GLY A 72 4.65 -20.11 6.35
N GLY A 73 3.41 -19.99 6.84
CA GLY A 73 2.22 -19.77 5.99
C GLY A 73 2.09 -18.32 5.53
N LEU A 74 1.72 -18.13 4.27
CA LEU A 74 1.31 -16.83 3.72
C LEU A 74 -0.20 -16.69 3.84
N HIS A 75 -0.67 -15.66 4.54
CA HIS A 75 -2.09 -15.40 4.76
C HIS A 75 -2.51 -14.10 4.07
N PHE A 76 -3.73 -14.10 3.54
CA PHE A 76 -4.33 -12.97 2.84
C PHE A 76 -5.78 -12.82 3.31
N GLU A 77 -6.18 -11.60 3.63
CA GLU A 77 -7.57 -11.29 4.02
C GLU A 77 -8.00 -9.94 3.44
N THR A 78 -9.31 -9.78 3.25
CA THR A 78 -9.89 -8.52 2.78
C THR A 78 -10.01 -7.54 3.94
N PRO A 79 -9.64 -6.26 3.76
CA PRO A 79 -9.78 -5.25 4.82
C PRO A 79 -11.25 -4.95 5.11
N ASN A 80 -11.58 -4.77 6.40
CA ASN A 80 -12.89 -4.31 6.82
C ASN A 80 -12.96 -2.77 6.74
N LEU A 81 -13.75 -2.24 5.80
CA LEU A 81 -13.88 -0.80 5.57
C LEU A 81 -14.62 -0.06 6.70
N GLU A 82 -15.44 -0.73 7.50
CA GLU A 82 -16.06 -0.13 8.70
C GLU A 82 -15.01 0.09 9.80
N ARG A 83 -14.05 -0.83 9.92
CA ARG A 83 -12.92 -0.72 10.87
C ARG A 83 -11.83 0.22 10.36
N PHE A 84 -11.61 0.27 9.04
CA PHE A 84 -10.56 1.06 8.39
C PHE A 84 -11.15 2.00 7.31
N PRO A 85 -11.96 2.99 7.70
CA PRO A 85 -12.71 3.85 6.77
C PRO A 85 -11.81 4.71 5.87
N CYS A 86 -10.58 5.05 6.30
CA CYS A 86 -9.65 5.83 5.48
C CYS A 86 -9.30 5.14 4.15
N LEU A 87 -9.39 3.80 4.06
CA LEU A 87 -9.21 3.11 2.79
C LEU A 87 -10.34 3.44 1.80
N GLY A 88 -11.59 3.49 2.29
CA GLY A 88 -12.74 3.93 1.49
C GLY A 88 -12.57 5.37 1.00
N LEU A 89 -12.18 6.28 1.91
CA LEU A 89 -11.92 7.69 1.58
C LEU A 89 -10.82 7.84 0.51
N ALA A 90 -9.78 7.00 0.55
CA ALA A 90 -8.73 7.03 -0.46
C ALA A 90 -9.23 6.59 -1.85
N PHE A 91 -10.14 5.60 -1.92
CA PHE A 91 -10.79 5.23 -3.18
C PHE A 91 -11.77 6.30 -3.67
N ASP A 92 -12.49 6.96 -2.77
CA ASP A 92 -13.41 8.04 -3.14
C ASP A 92 -12.66 9.27 -3.67
N ALA A 93 -11.57 9.66 -3.03
CA ALA A 93 -10.68 10.71 -3.51
C ALA A 93 -10.04 10.36 -4.86
N LEU A 94 -9.65 9.09 -5.04
CA LEU A 94 -9.12 8.59 -6.32
C LEU A 94 -10.16 8.73 -7.43
N ARG A 95 -11.41 8.31 -7.20
CA ARG A 95 -12.50 8.40 -8.19
C ARG A 95 -12.91 9.84 -8.48
N ALA A 96 -12.91 10.71 -7.48
CA ALA A 96 -13.20 12.13 -7.65
C ALA A 96 -12.14 12.83 -8.51
N GLY A 97 -10.88 12.38 -8.42
CA GLY A 97 -9.77 12.94 -9.19
C GLY A 97 -9.49 14.42 -8.88
N GLY A 98 -8.89 15.12 -9.84
CA GLY A 98 -8.53 16.53 -9.67
C GLY A 98 -7.64 16.76 -8.44
N VAL A 99 -8.06 17.65 -7.56
CA VAL A 99 -7.33 17.99 -6.32
C VAL A 99 -7.72 17.12 -5.11
N ALA A 100 -8.72 16.24 -5.23
CA ALA A 100 -9.22 15.47 -4.09
C ALA A 100 -8.13 14.61 -3.40
N PRO A 101 -7.22 13.92 -4.12
CA PRO A 101 -6.09 13.23 -3.48
C PRO A 101 -5.16 14.14 -2.67
N ALA A 102 -4.93 15.38 -3.13
CA ALA A 102 -4.08 16.33 -2.43
C ALA A 102 -4.74 16.85 -1.15
N VAL A 103 -6.06 17.11 -1.20
CA VAL A 103 -6.87 17.47 -0.02
C VAL A 103 -6.87 16.35 1.01
N LEU A 104 -7.11 15.10 0.56
CA LEU A 104 -7.05 13.91 1.40
C LEU A 104 -5.70 13.79 2.13
N ASN A 105 -4.59 13.96 1.41
CA ASN A 105 -3.25 13.89 1.98
C ASN A 105 -3.04 14.98 3.05
N ALA A 106 -3.36 16.23 2.72
CA ALA A 106 -3.18 17.35 3.64
C ALA A 106 -4.04 17.22 4.91
N ALA A 107 -5.30 16.81 4.76
CA ALA A 107 -6.19 16.57 5.91
C ALA A 107 -5.67 15.41 6.77
N ASN A 108 -5.16 14.35 6.16
CA ASN A 108 -4.59 13.20 6.87
C ASN A 108 -3.34 13.58 7.68
N GLU A 109 -2.45 14.41 7.12
CA GLU A 109 -1.27 14.90 7.86
C GLU A 109 -1.66 15.62 9.15
N VAL A 110 -2.59 16.56 9.08
CA VAL A 110 -3.08 17.31 10.25
C VAL A 110 -3.82 16.41 11.24
N ALA A 111 -4.65 15.49 10.74
CA ALA A 111 -5.41 14.55 11.58
C ALA A 111 -4.49 13.58 12.34
N VAL A 112 -3.49 13.02 11.66
CA VAL A 112 -2.51 12.12 12.27
C VAL A 112 -1.65 12.88 13.28
N GLU A 113 -1.20 14.10 12.98
CA GLU A 113 -0.48 14.94 13.94
C GLU A 113 -1.33 15.21 15.20
N ALA A 114 -2.61 15.52 15.04
CA ALA A 114 -3.52 15.73 16.16
C ALA A 114 -3.69 14.46 17.00
N PHE A 115 -3.79 13.28 16.36
CA PHE A 115 -3.88 11.99 17.05
C PHE A 115 -2.60 11.67 17.83
N LEU A 116 -1.42 11.84 17.22
CA LEU A 116 -0.12 11.60 17.85
C LEU A 116 0.12 12.53 19.05
N ASN A 117 -0.42 13.76 18.99
CA ASN A 117 -0.38 14.72 20.09
C ASN A 117 -1.52 14.54 21.13
N GLY A 118 -2.30 13.46 21.04
CA GLY A 118 -3.38 13.15 21.99
C GLY A 118 -4.58 14.11 21.94
N LYS A 119 -4.74 14.90 20.88
CA LYS A 119 -5.82 15.90 20.72
C LYS A 119 -7.12 15.30 20.20
N ILE A 120 -7.04 14.21 19.44
CA ILE A 120 -8.20 13.50 18.89
C ILE A 120 -8.03 11.98 19.09
N ARG A 121 -9.13 11.21 19.00
CA ARG A 121 -9.07 9.74 19.06
C ARG A 121 -8.69 9.17 17.70
N PHE A 122 -8.25 7.90 17.68
CA PHE A 122 -7.96 7.18 16.43
C PHE A 122 -9.16 7.21 15.45
N THR A 123 -10.37 6.99 15.95
CA THR A 123 -11.60 7.00 15.13
C THR A 123 -12.00 8.38 14.63
N ASP A 124 -11.41 9.45 15.17
CA ASP A 124 -11.66 10.81 14.70
C ASP A 124 -10.81 11.16 13.48
N ILE A 125 -9.70 10.45 13.21
CA ILE A 125 -8.84 10.68 12.04
C ILE A 125 -9.67 10.65 10.76
N ALA A 126 -10.42 9.57 10.57
CA ALA A 126 -11.26 9.42 9.38
C ALA A 126 -12.31 10.52 9.27
N ARG A 127 -12.85 11.02 10.40
CA ARG A 127 -13.87 12.08 10.43
C ARG A 127 -13.33 13.46 10.05
N VAL A 128 -12.04 13.71 10.31
CA VAL A 128 -11.36 14.96 9.94
C VAL A 128 -10.96 14.95 8.46
N VAL A 129 -10.67 13.76 7.92
CA VAL A 129 -10.23 13.57 6.53
C VAL A 129 -11.37 13.65 5.51
N VAL A 130 -12.63 13.46 5.94
CA VAL A 130 -13.84 13.55 5.07
C VAL A 130 -14.11 14.97 4.60
#